data_AF-A0A1T5H8V5-F1
#
_entry.id   AF-A0A1T5H8V5-F1
#
_cell.length_a   1.000
_cell.length_b   1.000
_cell.length_c   1.000
_cell.angle_alpha   90.00
_cell.angle_beta   90.00
_cell.angle_gamma   90.00
#
_symmetry.space_group_name_H-M   'P 1'
#
loop_
_entity.id
_entity.type
_entity.pdbx_description
1 polymer ?
#
loop_
_entity_poly.entity_id
_entity_poly.type
_entity_poly.pdbx_seq_one_letter_code
_entity_poly.pdbx_strand_id
1 'polypeptide(L)'
;MSRNKGFLNRIANCVLERNLKMVMDLAGKIPEEVIEQIRTQSDIIDVISEYMQLTKRGRNWFGLCPFHGEQTPSFSVSSDKQIFHCFGCGAGGNAVTFVMDIEGISFPDAVVKLGERIGIHLDVGPSLPEVTKKVSKAEERMKEAHAFAADFFHHLLLNTEDGEEPLNYLLERGFTRELIESNSIGWSLPSFDALTILLERKGYNLQEIAESGLVIKREGEERYFDRFRGRIMFPIRDENGKIIAFSGRILTSTGEEAKYLNSPESPIFQKSEVLYNLDKARTSIRKNRQVVLMEGFMDVLAATSVGVTNAVATMGTSLTNQHITKLKRLVEQVTVCYDGDNAGFDAAKRAAQLLQVERMKVNIAVLPDKLDPDEYIRSLGGQAFKEQILENPHAYIAFMMMHARRNKNFQFENDTLQYIQEVLEQLVGRSSPVERDLYIRQLSNETNISEEAIYAQFRKLEANQVRSTKVEMPVQAPSMPVTQQHKPMDAAERAERLLLAHMLHNIDVVDRVLRSEQKEPFVRDAYLAVFVRLVGFYEEFGHPDYQRFVEILDDSELRKIVMEAALTERDPDHAEAEVTDSIRQLQKYRIEQEIQQKMHESKEAEKMHEYARALEIAQQIIHLRKSLSAI
;
A
#
# COMPACT_ATOMS: atom_id res chain seq x y z
N MET A 1 31.02 -24.70 -13.80
CA MET A 1 31.55 -23.48 -13.17
C MET A 1 31.12 -22.18 -13.87
N SER A 2 31.19 -22.00 -15.20
CA SER A 2 30.72 -20.75 -15.87
C SER A 2 29.19 -20.62 -16.06
N ARG A 3 28.42 -21.72 -15.94
CA ARG A 3 26.97 -21.73 -16.18
C ARG A 3 26.11 -21.18 -15.02
N ASN A 4 26.56 -21.29 -13.75
CA ASN A 4 25.80 -20.78 -12.59
C ASN A 4 25.88 -19.25 -12.49
N LYS A 5 27.07 -18.66 -12.70
CA LYS A 5 27.23 -17.19 -12.85
C LYS A 5 26.33 -16.67 -13.98
N GLY A 6 26.28 -17.32 -15.13
CA GLY A 6 25.43 -16.89 -16.25
C GLY A 6 23.91 -16.97 -16.02
N PHE A 7 23.42 -17.80 -15.10
CA PHE A 7 21.98 -17.92 -14.81
C PHE A 7 21.53 -16.91 -13.75
N LEU A 8 22.29 -16.78 -12.65
CA LEU A 8 22.04 -15.74 -11.66
C LEU A 8 22.28 -14.35 -12.24
N ASN A 9 23.30 -14.15 -13.09
CA ASN A 9 23.51 -12.87 -13.78
C ASN A 9 22.39 -12.57 -14.79
N ARG A 10 21.73 -13.58 -15.38
CA ARG A 10 20.56 -13.35 -16.24
C ARG A 10 19.33 -12.98 -15.43
N ILE A 11 19.14 -13.55 -14.25
CA ILE A 11 18.04 -13.20 -13.33
C ILE A 11 18.31 -11.84 -12.69
N ALA A 12 19.53 -11.58 -12.22
CA ALA A 12 20.00 -10.31 -11.72
C ALA A 12 19.84 -9.24 -12.80
N ASN A 13 20.36 -9.43 -14.02
CA ASN A 13 20.14 -8.48 -15.12
C ASN A 13 18.66 -8.30 -15.49
N CYS A 14 17.82 -9.35 -15.45
CA CYS A 14 16.38 -9.21 -15.73
C CYS A 14 15.61 -8.47 -14.61
N VAL A 15 16.08 -8.55 -13.35
CA VAL A 15 15.54 -7.83 -12.19
C VAL A 15 16.14 -6.41 -12.07
N LEU A 16 17.37 -6.20 -12.51
CA LEU A 16 18.13 -4.94 -12.45
C LEU A 16 17.87 -4.01 -13.64
N GLU A 17 17.68 -4.55 -14.85
CA GLU A 17 17.44 -3.75 -16.07
C GLU A 17 16.16 -2.90 -15.99
N ARG A 18 15.25 -3.21 -15.05
CA ARG A 18 14.04 -2.41 -14.82
C ARG A 18 14.10 -1.46 -13.63
N ASN A 19 14.98 -1.69 -12.65
CA ASN A 19 14.97 -0.92 -11.40
C ASN A 19 16.26 -0.13 -11.12
N LEU A 20 17.48 -0.64 -11.34
CA LEU A 20 18.70 0.11 -10.98
C LEU A 20 19.03 1.23 -11.98
N LYS A 21 18.86 0.97 -13.28
CA LYS A 21 19.08 1.98 -14.32
C LYS A 21 18.17 3.20 -14.16
N MET A 22 17.00 3.00 -13.55
CA MET A 22 16.02 4.06 -13.32
C MET A 22 16.33 4.91 -12.07
N VAL A 23 16.90 4.31 -11.02
CA VAL A 23 17.37 5.10 -9.86
C VAL A 23 18.57 5.96 -10.23
N MET A 24 19.44 5.50 -11.14
CA MET A 24 20.62 6.27 -11.58
C MET A 24 20.34 7.28 -12.70
N ASP A 25 19.38 7.05 -13.60
CA ASP A 25 18.97 8.07 -14.60
C ASP A 25 18.33 9.32 -13.95
N LEU A 26 17.92 9.21 -12.68
CA LEU A 26 17.41 10.28 -11.82
C LEU A 26 18.51 11.09 -11.11
N ALA A 27 19.69 10.48 -10.90
CA ALA A 27 20.90 11.17 -10.44
C ALA A 27 21.50 12.07 -11.54
N GLY A 28 20.96 12.04 -12.76
CA GLY A 28 21.43 12.84 -13.90
C GLY A 28 21.35 14.37 -13.74
N LYS A 29 20.79 14.90 -12.64
CA LYS A 29 20.76 16.34 -12.34
C LYS A 29 21.58 16.79 -11.12
N ILE A 30 21.96 15.89 -10.21
CA ILE A 30 22.75 16.23 -9.02
C ILE A 30 24.04 15.40 -9.08
N PRO A 31 25.24 16.02 -9.13
CA PRO A 31 26.48 15.27 -9.17
C PRO A 31 26.59 14.31 -7.99
N GLU A 32 27.00 13.06 -8.24
CA GLU A 32 27.15 12.02 -7.19
C GLU A 32 28.05 12.51 -6.04
N GLU A 33 29.07 13.31 -6.35
CA GLU A 33 29.97 13.94 -5.38
C GLU A 33 29.22 14.84 -4.38
N VAL A 34 28.17 15.52 -4.82
CA VAL A 34 27.34 16.38 -3.98
C VAL A 34 26.41 15.53 -3.10
N ILE A 35 25.85 14.44 -3.64
CA ILE A 35 25.02 13.51 -2.87
C ILE A 35 25.85 12.89 -1.74
N GLU A 36 27.06 12.43 -2.05
CA GLU A 36 28.01 11.91 -1.06
C GLU A 36 28.43 12.97 -0.02
N GLN A 37 28.64 14.21 -0.45
CA GLN A 37 28.92 15.32 0.46
C GLN A 37 27.75 15.54 1.43
N ILE A 38 26.50 15.54 0.95
CA ILE A 38 25.31 15.71 1.77
C ILE A 38 25.17 14.53 2.75
N ARG A 39 25.38 13.28 2.29
CA ARG A 39 25.36 12.10 3.16
C ARG A 39 26.40 12.19 4.28
N THR A 40 27.61 12.60 3.95
CA THR A 40 28.73 12.64 4.91
C THR A 40 28.57 13.78 5.92
N GLN A 41 27.98 14.90 5.53
CA GLN A 41 27.81 16.09 6.39
C GLN A 41 26.49 16.10 7.17
N SER A 42 25.51 15.31 6.77
CA SER A 42 24.22 15.20 7.47
C SER A 42 24.30 14.13 8.55
N ASP A 43 24.65 14.50 9.78
CA ASP A 43 24.62 13.56 10.89
C ASP A 43 23.17 13.12 11.18
N ILE A 44 22.96 11.80 11.21
CA ILE A 44 21.63 11.23 11.36
C ILE A 44 20.97 11.58 12.70
N ILE A 45 21.75 11.78 13.77
CA ILE A 45 21.20 12.17 15.07
C ILE A 45 20.68 13.58 15.00
N ASP A 46 21.43 14.50 14.40
CA ASP A 46 21.01 15.89 14.25
C ASP A 46 19.73 15.96 13.42
N VAL A 47 19.70 15.25 12.28
CA VAL A 47 18.54 15.19 11.38
C VAL A 47 17.30 14.69 12.11
N ILE A 48 17.40 13.59 12.86
CA ILE A 48 16.26 12.97 13.55
C ILE A 48 15.84 13.77 14.79
N SER A 49 16.81 14.38 15.50
CA SER A 49 16.56 15.14 16.73
C SER A 49 15.70 16.38 16.51
N GLU A 50 15.61 16.87 15.27
CA GLU A 50 14.68 17.94 14.90
C GLU A 50 13.20 17.50 14.92
N TYR A 51 12.92 16.22 14.69
CA TYR A 51 11.56 15.69 14.63
C TYR A 51 11.13 15.00 15.93
N MET A 52 12.09 14.47 16.68
CA MET A 52 11.79 13.70 17.88
C MET A 52 12.90 13.75 18.92
N GLN A 53 12.55 13.52 20.18
CA GLN A 53 13.54 13.44 21.26
C GLN A 53 14.26 12.09 21.26
N LEU A 54 15.58 12.14 21.25
CA LEU A 54 16.46 10.99 21.37
C LEU A 54 17.20 11.01 22.72
N THR A 55 17.26 9.86 23.38
CA THR A 55 18.02 9.65 24.62
C THR A 55 19.13 8.64 24.38
N LYS A 56 20.38 9.01 24.68
CA LYS A 56 21.52 8.11 24.53
C LYS A 56 21.46 6.96 25.54
N ARG A 57 21.60 5.72 25.07
CA ARG A 57 21.67 4.50 25.90
C ARG A 57 22.75 3.57 25.34
N GLY A 58 23.90 3.52 26.00
CA GLY A 58 25.05 2.77 25.52
C GLY A 58 25.64 3.39 24.25
N ARG A 59 25.82 2.56 23.20
CA ARG A 59 26.34 3.00 21.89
C ARG A 59 25.28 3.67 21.00
N ASN A 60 23.99 3.39 21.23
CA ASN A 60 22.89 3.88 20.40
C ASN A 60 22.07 4.95 21.12
N TRP A 61 21.24 5.64 20.34
CA TRP A 61 20.23 6.59 20.81
C TRP A 61 18.83 6.01 20.64
N PHE A 62 17.94 6.27 21.58
CA PHE A 62 16.58 5.72 21.59
C PHE A 62 15.52 6.80 21.74
N GLY A 63 14.40 6.64 21.05
CA GLY A 63 13.21 7.49 21.21
C GLY A 63 11.92 6.76 20.83
N LEU A 64 10.80 7.48 20.89
CA LEU A 64 9.51 6.97 20.43
C LEU A 64 9.45 7.07 18.91
N CYS A 65 9.14 5.98 18.23
CA CYS A 65 9.08 5.96 16.78
C CYS A 65 8.06 6.97 16.24
N PRO A 66 8.43 7.84 15.29
CA PRO A 66 7.51 8.80 14.70
C PRO A 66 6.58 8.15 13.66
N PHE A 67 6.91 6.93 13.21
CA PHE A 67 6.20 6.21 12.15
C PHE A 67 5.05 5.32 12.65
N HIS A 68 4.97 5.04 13.96
CA HIS A 68 3.87 4.28 14.56
C HIS A 68 3.67 4.67 16.03
N GLY A 69 2.44 4.50 16.54
CA GLY A 69 2.13 4.84 17.93
C GLY A 69 2.64 3.80 18.91
N GLU A 70 3.65 4.13 19.71
CA GLU A 70 4.18 3.29 20.79
C GLU A 70 4.35 4.04 22.11
N GLN A 71 4.29 3.32 23.23
CA GLN A 71 4.50 3.87 24.58
C GLN A 71 5.91 3.60 25.12
N THR A 72 6.63 2.67 24.50
CA THR A 72 7.99 2.28 24.88
C THR A 72 8.95 2.62 23.74
N PRO A 73 10.10 3.27 24.00
CA PRO A 73 11.06 3.60 22.95
C PRO A 73 11.58 2.35 22.23
N SER A 74 11.20 2.15 20.96
CA SER A 74 11.74 1.10 20.09
C SER A 74 12.54 1.65 18.91
N PHE A 75 12.53 2.97 18.73
CA PHE A 75 13.29 3.64 17.69
C PHE A 75 14.75 3.79 18.11
N SER A 76 15.65 3.08 17.45
CA SER A 76 17.09 3.08 17.72
C SER A 76 17.85 3.80 16.61
N VAL A 77 18.78 4.67 16.96
CA VAL A 77 19.68 5.37 16.04
C VAL A 77 21.12 5.04 16.42
N SER A 78 21.90 4.54 15.47
CA SER A 78 23.31 4.22 15.64
C SER A 78 24.16 5.34 15.04
N SER A 79 24.90 6.06 15.88
CA SER A 79 25.75 7.17 15.46
C SER A 79 26.94 6.72 14.63
N ASP A 80 27.48 5.55 14.98
CA ASP A 80 28.64 4.94 14.33
C ASP A 80 28.28 4.37 12.95
N LYS A 81 27.08 3.81 12.79
CA LYS A 81 26.62 3.25 11.51
C LYS A 81 25.82 4.25 10.67
N GLN A 82 25.51 5.44 11.20
CA GLN A 82 24.68 6.47 10.56
C GLN A 82 23.35 5.92 10.02
N ILE A 83 22.69 5.06 10.81
CA ILE A 83 21.39 4.45 10.48
C ILE A 83 20.41 4.49 11.65
N PHE A 84 19.12 4.46 11.34
CA PHE A 84 18.04 4.26 12.29
C PHE A 84 17.30 2.94 12.00
N HIS A 85 16.74 2.35 13.04
CA HIS A 85 15.85 1.19 12.94
C HIS A 85 14.85 1.20 14.10
N CYS A 86 13.59 1.00 13.78
CA CYS A 86 12.52 0.82 14.73
C CYS A 86 12.24 -0.66 14.93
N PHE A 87 12.49 -1.16 16.14
CA PHE A 87 12.22 -2.56 16.47
C PHE A 87 10.72 -2.90 16.59
N GLY A 88 9.84 -1.90 16.71
CA GLY A 88 8.39 -2.08 16.73
C GLY A 88 7.78 -2.27 15.33
N CYS A 89 7.94 -1.28 14.45
CA CYS A 89 7.32 -1.28 13.12
C CYS A 89 8.24 -1.70 11.97
N GLY A 90 9.54 -1.88 12.21
CA GLY A 90 10.52 -2.27 11.19
C GLY A 90 10.99 -1.14 10.28
N ALA A 91 10.52 0.10 10.47
CA ALA A 91 11.02 1.25 9.73
C ALA A 91 12.52 1.43 9.99
N GLY A 92 13.33 1.58 8.95
CA GLY A 92 14.78 1.72 9.09
C GLY A 92 15.45 2.21 7.82
N GLY A 93 16.58 2.88 7.99
CA GLY A 93 17.37 3.46 6.91
C GLY A 93 18.37 4.49 7.42
N ASN A 94 18.84 5.37 6.53
CA ASN A 94 19.74 6.49 6.84
C ASN A 94 19.00 7.83 6.95
N ALA A 95 19.73 8.94 7.12
CA ALA A 95 19.17 10.28 7.23
C ALA A 95 18.28 10.69 6.05
N VAL A 96 18.67 10.34 4.82
CA VAL A 96 17.88 10.66 3.60
C VAL A 96 16.57 9.90 3.62
N THR A 97 16.62 8.57 3.81
CA THR A 97 15.39 7.76 3.87
C THR A 97 14.47 8.15 5.03
N PHE A 98 15.03 8.60 6.16
CA PHE A 98 14.23 9.13 7.28
C PHE A 98 13.40 10.34 6.83
N VAL A 99 14.03 11.32 6.16
CA VAL A 99 13.36 12.52 5.65
C VAL A 99 12.31 12.17 4.58
N MET A 100 12.64 11.25 3.67
CA MET A 100 11.70 10.74 2.67
C MET A 100 10.45 10.13 3.33
N ASP A 101 10.66 9.27 4.34
CA ASP A 101 9.56 8.54 4.98
C ASP A 101 8.72 9.44 5.90
N ILE A 102 9.34 10.37 6.64
CA ILE A 102 8.65 11.25 7.59
C ILE A 102 7.87 12.37 6.90
N GLU A 103 8.38 12.88 5.78
CA GLU A 103 7.75 13.98 5.04
C GLU A 103 6.97 13.51 3.81
N GLY A 104 7.13 12.24 3.42
CA GLY A 104 6.48 11.68 2.24
C GLY A 104 7.01 12.26 0.93
N ILE A 105 8.25 12.74 0.92
CA ILE A 105 8.91 13.35 -0.24
C ILE A 105 9.86 12.35 -0.93
N SER A 106 10.26 12.68 -2.15
CA SER A 106 11.09 11.81 -2.96
C SER A 106 12.59 11.90 -2.61
N PHE A 107 13.41 10.97 -3.11
CA PHE A 107 14.85 10.97 -2.85
C PHE A 107 15.55 12.30 -3.25
N PRO A 108 15.39 12.82 -4.47
CA PRO A 108 15.96 14.12 -4.84
C PRO A 108 15.48 15.26 -3.94
N ASP A 109 14.21 15.30 -3.57
CA ASP A 109 13.66 16.37 -2.72
C ASP A 109 14.21 16.28 -1.30
N ALA A 110 14.39 15.06 -0.77
CA ALA A 110 15.05 14.82 0.51
C ALA A 110 16.52 15.24 0.48
N VAL A 111 17.24 14.97 -0.61
CA VAL A 111 18.63 15.40 -0.81
C VAL A 111 18.71 16.93 -0.90
N VAL A 112 17.82 17.60 -1.63
CA VAL A 112 17.74 19.08 -1.68
C VAL A 112 17.54 19.65 -0.28
N LYS A 113 16.58 19.11 0.47
CA LYS A 113 16.25 19.59 1.81
C LYS A 113 17.40 19.39 2.79
N LEU A 114 18.09 18.25 2.74
CA LEU A 114 19.30 18.03 3.53
C LEU A 114 20.45 18.92 3.07
N GLY A 115 20.59 19.19 1.77
CA GLY A 115 21.54 20.13 1.20
C GLY A 115 21.36 21.56 1.73
N GLU A 116 20.12 22.05 1.78
CA GLU A 116 19.80 23.37 2.34
C GLU A 116 20.24 23.51 3.79
N ARG A 117 20.13 22.45 4.61
CA ARG A 117 20.57 22.46 6.02
C ARG A 117 22.06 22.71 6.18
N ILE A 118 22.87 22.21 5.25
CA ILE A 118 24.33 22.35 5.26
C ILE A 118 24.82 23.48 4.35
N GLY A 119 23.90 24.33 3.85
CA GLY A 119 24.23 25.50 3.03
C GLY A 119 24.56 25.18 1.57
N ILE A 120 24.20 24.00 1.08
CA ILE A 120 24.34 23.60 -0.32
C ILE A 120 23.00 23.83 -1.03
N HIS A 121 22.92 24.90 -1.82
CA HIS A 121 21.76 25.16 -2.67
C HIS A 121 21.86 24.35 -3.96
N LEU A 122 20.99 23.37 -4.10
CA LEU A 122 20.87 22.55 -5.30
C LEU A 122 19.74 23.05 -6.17
N ASP A 123 20.06 23.47 -7.39
CA ASP A 123 19.08 23.90 -8.38
C ASP A 123 18.54 22.68 -9.13
N VAL A 124 17.75 21.89 -8.42
CA VAL A 124 17.14 20.67 -8.95
C VAL A 124 15.76 21.08 -9.47
N GLY A 125 15.70 21.53 -10.73
CA GLY A 125 14.40 21.75 -11.39
C GLY A 125 13.52 20.51 -11.22
N PRO A 126 12.21 20.67 -10.95
CA PRO A 126 11.37 19.70 -10.23
C PRO A 126 11.64 18.24 -10.59
N SER A 127 11.99 17.46 -9.58
CA SER A 127 12.12 15.99 -9.58
C SER A 127 10.70 15.40 -9.49
N LEU A 128 10.25 14.36 -10.23
CA LEU A 128 10.83 13.05 -10.56
C LEU A 128 10.29 12.48 -11.90
N PRO A 129 10.95 11.48 -12.52
CA PRO A 129 10.32 10.36 -13.22
C PRO A 129 10.09 9.17 -12.27
N GLU A 130 8.84 8.90 -11.90
CA GLU A 130 8.42 7.54 -11.54
C GLU A 130 8.47 6.63 -12.78
N VAL A 131 8.35 5.31 -12.62
CA VAL A 131 7.85 4.42 -13.70
C VAL A 131 6.40 4.82 -14.00
N THR A 132 6.20 5.98 -14.57
CA THR A 132 4.96 6.46 -15.14
C THR A 132 5.32 6.88 -16.55
N LYS A 133 4.42 6.61 -17.49
CA LYS A 133 4.48 7.10 -18.88
C LYS A 133 5.14 8.49 -18.86
N LYS A 134 6.19 8.73 -19.66
CA LYS A 134 6.79 10.07 -19.83
C LYS A 134 5.67 11.09 -19.79
N VAL A 135 5.52 11.81 -18.66
CA VAL A 135 4.45 12.80 -18.51
C VAL A 135 4.71 13.77 -19.62
N SER A 136 3.81 13.79 -20.60
CA SER A 136 4.06 14.59 -21.78
C SER A 136 4.13 16.05 -21.34
N LYS A 137 4.93 16.89 -22.01
CA LYS A 137 4.89 18.35 -21.76
C LYS A 137 3.46 18.90 -21.86
N ALA A 138 2.57 18.20 -22.57
CA ALA A 138 1.15 18.51 -22.62
C ALA A 138 0.46 18.21 -21.28
N GLU A 139 0.67 17.03 -20.68
CA GLU A 139 0.12 16.70 -19.36
C GLU A 139 0.57 17.69 -18.27
N GLU A 140 1.83 18.13 -18.27
CA GLU A 140 2.30 19.19 -17.35
C GLU A 140 1.53 20.49 -17.53
N ARG A 141 1.39 20.98 -18.77
CA ARG A 141 0.60 22.18 -19.08
C ARG A 141 -0.87 22.02 -18.72
N MET A 142 -1.45 20.84 -18.90
CA MET A 142 -2.82 20.55 -18.47
C MET A 142 -2.95 20.67 -16.94
N LYS A 143 -1.99 20.17 -16.16
CA LYS A 143 -1.96 20.31 -14.70
C LYS A 143 -1.78 21.77 -14.27
N GLU A 144 -0.92 22.53 -14.95
CA GLU A 144 -0.76 23.97 -14.72
C GLU A 144 -2.06 24.75 -14.98
N ALA A 145 -2.74 24.45 -16.09
CA ALA A 145 -4.04 25.04 -16.41
C ALA A 145 -5.10 24.69 -15.36
N HIS A 146 -5.09 23.47 -14.82
CA HIS A 146 -5.98 23.06 -13.72
C HIS A 146 -5.69 23.80 -12.42
N ALA A 147 -4.42 23.96 -12.06
CA ALA A 147 -4.03 24.76 -10.90
C ALA A 147 -4.49 26.21 -11.05
N PHE A 148 -4.24 26.81 -12.22
CA PHE A 148 -4.69 28.16 -12.52
C PHE A 148 -6.22 28.31 -12.50
N ALA A 149 -6.96 27.33 -13.05
CA ALA A 149 -8.41 27.32 -13.00
C ALA A 149 -8.93 27.21 -11.56
N ALA A 150 -8.29 26.40 -10.71
CA ALA A 150 -8.65 26.30 -9.30
C ALA A 150 -8.46 27.63 -8.57
N ASP A 151 -7.33 28.30 -8.77
CA ASP A 151 -7.08 29.63 -8.18
C ASP A 151 -8.11 30.65 -8.64
N PHE A 152 -8.47 30.64 -9.94
CA PHE A 152 -9.50 31.50 -10.49
C PHE A 152 -10.87 31.23 -9.85
N PHE A 153 -11.32 29.97 -9.82
CA PHE A 153 -12.61 29.61 -9.21
C PHE A 153 -12.64 29.91 -7.72
N HIS A 154 -11.54 29.65 -7.00
CA HIS A 154 -11.44 29.94 -5.57
C HIS A 154 -11.52 31.44 -5.30
N HIS A 155 -10.84 32.25 -6.13
CA HIS A 155 -10.92 33.70 -6.05
C HIS A 155 -12.36 34.20 -6.28
N LEU A 156 -13.05 33.68 -7.30
CA LEU A 156 -14.45 34.01 -7.58
C LEU A 156 -15.36 33.71 -6.38
N LEU A 157 -15.21 32.55 -5.75
CA LEU A 157 -16.03 32.17 -4.60
C LEU A 157 -15.85 33.13 -3.41
N LEU A 158 -14.62 33.55 -3.12
CA LEU A 158 -14.31 34.29 -1.90
C LEU A 158 -14.31 35.81 -2.05
N ASN A 159 -14.15 36.34 -3.27
CA ASN A 159 -13.81 37.76 -3.48
C ASN A 159 -14.69 38.49 -4.50
N THR A 160 -15.77 37.88 -4.99
CA THR A 160 -16.69 38.52 -5.94
C THR A 160 -18.14 38.41 -5.48
N GLU A 161 -18.99 39.35 -5.93
CA GLU A 161 -20.43 39.35 -5.68
C GLU A 161 -21.11 38.06 -6.19
N ASP A 162 -20.68 37.55 -7.35
CA ASP A 162 -21.15 36.27 -7.90
C ASP A 162 -20.85 35.05 -6.99
N GLY A 163 -19.90 35.17 -6.06
CA GLY A 163 -19.50 34.13 -5.13
C GLY A 163 -20.32 34.08 -3.84
N GLU A 164 -21.08 35.13 -3.51
CA GLU A 164 -21.78 35.26 -2.22
C GLU A 164 -22.84 34.17 -2.01
N GLU A 165 -23.72 33.95 -2.99
CA GLU A 165 -24.75 32.91 -2.92
C GLU A 165 -24.15 31.49 -2.77
N PRO A 166 -23.20 31.06 -3.63
CA PRO A 166 -22.52 29.76 -3.46
C PRO A 166 -21.76 29.62 -2.14
N LEU A 167 -21.14 30.69 -1.64
CA LEU A 167 -20.43 30.67 -0.37
C LEU A 167 -21.41 30.47 0.79
N ASN A 168 -22.50 31.23 0.82
CA ASN A 168 -23.54 31.09 1.84
C ASN A 168 -24.14 29.68 1.84
N TYR A 169 -24.38 29.11 0.66
CA TYR A 169 -24.82 27.72 0.53
C TYR A 169 -23.86 26.73 1.20
N LEU A 170 -22.55 26.87 1.00
CA LEU A 170 -21.55 26.01 1.63
C LEU A 170 -21.55 26.15 3.15
N LEU A 171 -21.60 27.40 3.65
CA LEU A 171 -21.64 27.69 5.08
C LEU A 171 -22.89 27.11 5.75
N GLU A 172 -24.07 27.24 5.13
CA GLU A 172 -25.32 26.64 5.61
C GLU A 172 -25.27 25.10 5.62
N ARG A 173 -24.50 24.50 4.72
CA ARG A 173 -24.23 23.06 4.73
C ARG A 173 -23.19 22.62 5.77
N GLY A 174 -22.62 23.54 6.54
CA GLY A 174 -21.65 23.26 7.60
C GLY A 174 -20.19 23.25 7.14
N PHE A 175 -19.90 23.73 5.94
CA PHE A 175 -18.50 23.93 5.53
C PHE A 175 -17.93 25.13 6.29
N THR A 176 -16.75 24.95 6.89
CA THR A 176 -16.04 26.08 7.48
C THR A 176 -15.18 26.78 6.42
N ARG A 177 -14.78 28.02 6.71
CA ARG A 177 -13.91 28.77 5.80
C ARG A 177 -12.56 28.10 5.63
N GLU A 178 -12.03 27.51 6.69
CA GLU A 178 -10.78 26.75 6.68
C GLU A 178 -10.90 25.52 5.78
N LEU A 179 -12.05 24.83 5.78
CA LEU A 179 -12.29 23.70 4.89
C LEU A 179 -12.35 24.13 3.42
N ILE A 180 -13.02 25.27 3.15
CA ILE A 180 -13.13 25.87 1.81
C ILE A 180 -11.74 26.26 1.28
N GLU A 181 -10.95 26.97 2.08
CA GLU A 181 -9.61 27.41 1.73
C GLU A 181 -8.63 26.25 1.56
N SER A 182 -8.56 25.33 2.54
CA SER A 182 -7.64 24.19 2.50
C SER A 182 -7.92 23.22 1.35
N ASN A 183 -9.16 23.16 0.85
CA ASN A 183 -9.53 22.34 -0.31
C ASN A 183 -9.61 23.13 -1.62
N SER A 184 -9.34 24.44 -1.59
CA SER A 184 -9.45 25.33 -2.75
C SER A 184 -10.82 25.23 -3.44
N ILE A 185 -11.89 25.10 -2.65
CA ILE A 185 -13.26 25.05 -3.18
C ILE A 185 -13.56 26.39 -3.85
N GLY A 186 -14.14 26.36 -5.05
CA GLY A 186 -14.34 27.54 -5.87
C GLY A 186 -15.75 27.66 -6.45
N TRP A 187 -15.93 28.67 -7.29
CA TRP A 187 -17.16 28.96 -8.02
C TRP A 187 -16.85 29.15 -9.50
N SER A 188 -17.62 28.47 -10.36
CA SER A 188 -17.61 28.71 -11.81
C SER A 188 -18.77 29.64 -12.17
N LEU A 189 -18.47 30.72 -12.88
CA LEU A 189 -19.50 31.68 -13.30
C LEU A 189 -20.55 31.02 -14.20
N PRO A 190 -21.82 31.48 -14.19
CA PRO A 190 -22.83 31.06 -15.15
C PRO A 190 -22.61 31.69 -16.54
N SER A 191 -21.36 31.76 -16.99
CA SER A 191 -20.94 32.25 -18.30
C SER A 191 -20.50 31.10 -19.20
N PHE A 192 -20.50 31.33 -20.52
CA PHE A 192 -20.16 30.30 -21.51
C PHE A 192 -18.66 30.14 -21.73
N ASP A 193 -17.84 31.15 -21.47
CA ASP A 193 -16.45 31.22 -21.93
C ASP A 193 -15.50 32.00 -21.01
N ALA A 194 -15.89 32.26 -19.75
CA ALA A 194 -15.10 33.08 -18.84
C ALA A 194 -13.71 32.48 -18.56
N LEU A 195 -13.64 31.19 -18.22
CA LEU A 195 -12.37 30.48 -18.04
C LEU A 195 -11.64 30.33 -19.39
N THR A 196 -12.36 30.01 -20.46
CA THR A 196 -11.81 29.83 -21.81
C THR A 196 -11.04 31.06 -22.27
N ILE A 197 -11.64 32.26 -22.16
CA ILE A 197 -10.99 33.54 -22.52
C ILE A 197 -9.74 33.77 -21.66
N LEU A 198 -9.79 33.43 -20.38
CA LEU A 198 -8.67 33.63 -19.46
C LEU A 198 -7.50 32.70 -19.78
N LEU A 199 -7.78 31.42 -20.07
CA LEU A 199 -6.79 30.44 -20.48
C LEU A 199 -6.12 30.83 -21.81
N GLU A 200 -6.90 31.28 -22.79
CA GLU A 200 -6.39 31.76 -24.07
C GLU A 200 -5.44 32.97 -23.89
N ARG A 201 -5.85 33.95 -23.07
CA ARG A 201 -5.01 35.12 -22.74
C ARG A 201 -3.72 34.75 -22.01
N LYS A 202 -3.73 33.66 -21.24
CA LYS A 202 -2.53 33.12 -20.58
C LYS A 202 -1.63 32.32 -21.51
N GLY A 203 -2.03 32.11 -22.76
CA GLY A 203 -1.24 31.42 -23.78
C GLY A 203 -1.41 29.90 -23.78
N TYR A 204 -2.43 29.36 -23.12
CA TYR A 204 -2.72 27.93 -23.19
C TYR A 204 -3.33 27.56 -24.55
N ASN A 205 -2.93 26.40 -25.08
CA ASN A 205 -3.54 25.85 -26.28
C ASN A 205 -4.90 25.22 -25.94
N LEU A 206 -6.00 25.85 -26.37
CA LEU A 206 -7.36 25.40 -26.04
C LEU A 206 -7.70 24.01 -26.56
N GLN A 207 -7.08 23.56 -27.66
CA GLN A 207 -7.26 22.20 -28.14
C GLN A 207 -6.70 21.18 -27.15
N GLU A 208 -5.50 21.44 -26.63
CA GLU A 208 -4.87 20.61 -25.60
C GLU A 208 -5.67 20.66 -24.29
N ILE A 209 -6.14 21.85 -23.88
CA ILE A 209 -6.95 21.98 -22.65
C ILE A 209 -8.32 21.29 -22.77
N ALA A 210 -8.90 21.22 -23.97
CA ALA A 210 -10.14 20.47 -24.18
C ALA A 210 -9.97 18.96 -23.89
N GLU A 211 -8.81 18.38 -24.19
CA GLU A 211 -8.50 16.97 -23.88
C GLU A 211 -8.43 16.73 -22.36
N SER A 212 -8.07 17.76 -21.59
CA SER A 212 -8.03 17.70 -20.13
C SER A 212 -9.41 17.82 -19.47
N GLY A 213 -10.42 18.29 -20.23
CA GLY A 213 -11.81 18.39 -19.78
C GLY A 213 -12.18 19.70 -19.07
N LEU A 214 -11.33 20.72 -19.06
CA LEU A 214 -11.69 22.06 -18.53
C LEU A 214 -12.63 22.84 -19.48
N VAL A 215 -12.40 22.70 -20.77
CA VAL A 215 -13.18 23.33 -21.84
C VAL A 215 -13.72 22.26 -22.79
N ILE A 216 -14.73 22.61 -23.56
CA ILE A 216 -15.35 21.74 -24.57
C ILE A 216 -15.44 22.47 -25.91
N LYS A 217 -15.29 21.73 -27.00
CA LYS A 217 -15.56 22.20 -28.37
C LYS A 217 -16.86 21.56 -28.85
N ARG A 218 -17.78 22.35 -29.42
CA ARG A 218 -19.00 21.81 -30.04
C ARG A 218 -18.71 21.29 -31.44
N GLU A 219 -19.37 20.22 -31.84
CA GLU A 219 -19.25 19.70 -33.21
C GLU A 219 -19.66 20.77 -34.23
N GLY A 220 -18.77 21.06 -35.18
CA GLY A 220 -19.00 22.05 -36.24
C GLY A 220 -18.71 23.51 -35.86
N GLU A 221 -18.33 23.81 -34.61
CA GLU A 221 -17.92 25.14 -34.18
C GLU A 221 -16.41 25.20 -33.93
N GLU A 222 -15.73 26.28 -34.36
CA GLU A 222 -14.31 26.48 -34.04
C GLU A 222 -14.06 27.01 -32.62
N ARG A 223 -15.14 27.38 -31.90
CA ARG A 223 -15.06 28.02 -30.59
C ARG A 223 -15.08 26.99 -29.46
N TYR A 224 -14.30 27.28 -28.42
CA TYR A 224 -14.28 26.54 -27.16
C TYR A 224 -15.16 27.24 -26.12
N PHE A 225 -15.68 26.44 -25.18
CA PHE A 225 -16.55 26.91 -24.12
C PHE A 225 -16.17 26.26 -22.79
N ASP A 226 -16.49 26.92 -21.69
CA ASP A 226 -16.30 26.40 -20.35
C ASP A 226 -17.15 25.14 -20.17
N ARG A 227 -16.56 24.08 -19.61
CA ARG A 227 -17.31 22.87 -19.27
C ARG A 227 -18.21 23.09 -18.06
N PHE A 228 -17.66 23.74 -17.04
CA PHE A 228 -18.34 24.00 -15.77
C PHE A 228 -18.90 25.41 -15.77
N ARG A 229 -20.20 25.53 -15.47
CA ARG A 229 -20.93 26.80 -15.50
C ARG A 229 -21.91 26.85 -14.35
N GLY A 230 -21.88 27.91 -13.56
CA GLY A 230 -22.79 28.10 -12.42
C GLY A 230 -22.70 26.96 -11.40
N ARG A 231 -21.49 26.46 -11.11
CA ARG A 231 -21.25 25.32 -10.23
C ARG A 231 -20.22 25.63 -9.16
N ILE A 232 -20.48 25.13 -7.94
CA ILE A 232 -19.45 25.03 -6.89
C ILE A 232 -18.43 23.99 -7.34
N MET A 233 -17.18 24.39 -7.36
CA MET A 233 -16.06 23.63 -7.90
C MET A 233 -15.27 22.98 -6.77
N PHE A 234 -15.17 21.66 -6.82
CA PHE A 234 -14.35 20.84 -5.93
C PHE A 234 -13.14 20.31 -6.71
N PRO A 235 -11.92 20.82 -6.44
CA PRO A 235 -10.71 20.31 -7.09
C PRO A 235 -10.44 18.85 -6.71
N ILE A 236 -9.98 18.07 -7.67
CA ILE A 236 -9.53 16.68 -7.50
C ILE A 236 -8.02 16.65 -7.72
N ARG A 237 -7.29 16.07 -6.77
CA ARG A 237 -5.83 16.03 -6.76
C ARG A 237 -5.31 14.63 -7.07
N ASP A 238 -4.13 14.57 -7.68
CA ASP A 238 -3.33 13.36 -7.74
C ASP A 238 -2.66 13.07 -6.39
N GLU A 239 -1.94 11.95 -6.29
CA GLU A 239 -1.29 11.52 -5.04
C GLU A 239 -0.14 12.43 -4.58
N ASN A 240 0.29 13.36 -5.44
CA ASN A 240 1.29 14.39 -5.19
C ASN A 240 0.66 15.77 -4.93
N GLY A 241 -0.68 15.83 -4.81
CA GLY A 241 -1.42 17.05 -4.50
C GLY A 241 -1.66 18.00 -5.68
N LYS A 242 -1.27 17.62 -6.91
CA LYS A 242 -1.51 18.42 -8.12
C LYS A 242 -2.96 18.28 -8.56
N ILE A 243 -3.60 19.39 -8.93
CA ILE A 243 -5.00 19.39 -9.37
C ILE A 243 -5.05 18.83 -10.80
N ILE A 244 -5.85 17.78 -10.98
CA ILE A 244 -5.95 17.01 -12.24
C ILE A 244 -7.36 16.96 -12.81
N ALA A 245 -8.37 17.32 -12.01
CA ALA A 245 -9.78 17.31 -12.41
C ALA A 245 -10.63 18.14 -11.44
N PHE A 246 -11.92 18.27 -11.76
CA PHE A 246 -12.90 18.91 -10.91
C PHE A 246 -14.20 18.11 -10.82
N SER A 247 -14.89 18.26 -9.69
CA SER A 247 -16.32 17.97 -9.57
C SER A 247 -17.08 19.28 -9.37
N GLY A 248 -18.10 19.53 -10.19
CA GLY A 248 -18.92 20.73 -10.17
C GLY A 248 -20.35 20.45 -9.70
N ARG A 249 -20.78 21.08 -8.60
CA ARG A 249 -22.14 20.94 -8.03
C ARG A 249 -23.02 22.15 -8.35
N ILE A 250 -24.24 21.91 -8.83
CA ILE A 250 -25.24 22.99 -8.98
C ILE A 250 -25.80 23.41 -7.62
N LEU A 251 -26.15 24.69 -7.48
CA LEU A 251 -26.83 25.21 -6.29
C LEU A 251 -28.27 24.69 -6.21
N THR A 252 -28.99 24.82 -7.33
CA THR A 252 -30.42 24.52 -7.41
C THR A 252 -30.68 23.68 -8.66
N SER A 253 -31.37 22.55 -8.49
CA SER A 253 -31.73 21.68 -9.62
C SER A 253 -32.98 22.25 -10.32
N THR A 254 -32.83 22.74 -11.54
CA THR A 254 -33.92 23.34 -12.33
C THR A 254 -34.57 22.37 -13.32
N GLY A 255 -34.12 21.10 -13.38
CA GLY A 255 -34.64 20.10 -14.32
C GLY A 255 -33.79 18.83 -14.40
N GLU A 256 -33.58 18.32 -15.62
CA GLU A 256 -32.89 17.05 -15.97
C GLU A 256 -31.36 17.05 -15.76
N GLU A 257 -30.76 18.17 -15.33
CA GLU A 257 -29.31 18.25 -15.14
C GLU A 257 -28.83 17.49 -13.89
N ALA A 258 -27.74 16.74 -14.03
CA ALA A 258 -27.14 16.03 -12.91
C ALA A 258 -26.62 17.00 -11.83
N LYS A 259 -26.94 16.68 -10.56
CA LYS A 259 -26.51 17.44 -9.37
C LYS A 259 -24.99 17.67 -9.33
N TYR A 260 -24.23 16.66 -9.73
CA TYR A 260 -22.77 16.73 -9.88
C TYR A 260 -22.36 16.48 -11.32
N LEU A 261 -21.42 17.28 -11.80
CA LEU A 261 -20.73 17.09 -13.07
C LEU A 261 -19.25 16.84 -12.77
N ASN A 262 -18.75 15.66 -13.09
CA ASN A 262 -17.33 15.35 -12.97
C ASN A 262 -16.59 15.67 -14.28
N SER A 263 -15.30 15.98 -14.17
CA SER A 263 -14.38 15.92 -15.32
C SER A 263 -14.50 14.55 -16.03
N PRO A 264 -14.41 14.52 -17.37
CA PRO A 264 -14.32 13.28 -18.13
C PRO A 264 -12.96 12.60 -17.88
N GLU A 265 -12.82 11.35 -18.31
CA GLU A 265 -11.49 10.70 -18.40
C GLU A 265 -10.57 11.55 -19.28
N SER A 266 -9.32 11.74 -18.86
CA SER A 266 -8.32 12.52 -19.58
C SER A 266 -6.92 11.94 -19.38
N PRO A 267 -5.89 12.41 -20.12
CA PRO A 267 -4.52 11.96 -19.92
C PRO A 267 -4.01 12.13 -18.48
N ILE A 268 -4.51 13.14 -17.75
CA ILE A 268 -4.10 13.45 -16.38
C ILE A 268 -5.08 12.96 -15.30
N PHE A 269 -6.28 12.51 -15.68
CA PHE A 269 -7.31 12.07 -14.74
C PHE A 269 -7.97 10.79 -15.21
N GLN A 270 -7.68 9.69 -14.49
CA GLN A 270 -8.34 8.40 -14.66
C GLN A 270 -9.11 8.03 -13.41
N LYS A 271 -10.45 7.94 -13.49
CA LYS A 271 -11.27 7.65 -12.29
C LYS A 271 -10.96 6.29 -11.68
N SER A 272 -10.52 5.34 -12.49
CA SER A 272 -10.14 4.01 -12.02
C SER A 272 -8.85 3.99 -11.20
N GLU A 273 -8.07 5.08 -11.19
CA GLU A 273 -6.77 5.16 -10.53
C GLU A 273 -6.71 6.20 -9.39
N VAL A 274 -7.66 7.13 -9.35
CA VAL A 274 -7.64 8.28 -8.44
C VAL A 274 -8.49 8.02 -7.21
N LEU A 275 -7.85 8.07 -6.04
CA LEU A 275 -8.52 8.10 -4.74
C LEU A 275 -8.53 9.55 -4.23
N TYR A 276 -9.72 10.11 -4.10
CA TYR A 276 -9.88 11.47 -3.57
C TYR A 276 -9.33 11.58 -2.15
N ASN A 277 -8.71 12.72 -1.85
CA ASN A 277 -8.09 13.05 -0.56
C ASN A 277 -6.89 12.18 -0.18
N LEU A 278 -6.39 11.31 -1.07
CA LEU A 278 -5.25 10.45 -0.76
C LEU A 278 -3.98 11.25 -0.44
N ASP A 279 -3.74 12.36 -1.15
CA ASP A 279 -2.62 13.27 -0.91
C ASP A 279 -2.58 13.79 0.54
N LYS A 280 -3.73 14.23 1.05
CA LYS A 280 -3.85 14.76 2.42
C LYS A 280 -3.94 13.65 3.47
N ALA A 281 -4.65 12.57 3.16
CA ALA A 281 -4.85 11.46 4.08
C ALA A 281 -3.60 10.59 4.24
N ARG A 282 -2.65 10.64 3.29
CA ARG A 282 -1.46 9.76 3.20
C ARG A 282 -0.71 9.62 4.53
N THR A 283 -0.43 10.73 5.19
CA THR A 283 0.33 10.74 6.44
C THR A 283 -0.43 10.06 7.58
N SER A 284 -1.73 10.35 7.72
CA SER A 284 -2.59 9.71 8.72
C SER A 284 -2.77 8.21 8.45
N ILE A 285 -2.97 7.87 7.17
CA ILE A 285 -3.08 6.50 6.70
C ILE A 285 -1.82 5.69 7.02
N ARG A 286 -0.63 6.21 6.69
CA ARG A 286 0.65 5.54 6.98
C ARG A 286 0.88 5.35 8.47
N LYS A 287 0.64 6.40 9.27
CA LYS A 287 0.83 6.38 10.72
C LYS A 287 -0.04 5.33 11.41
N ASN A 288 -1.30 5.19 10.97
CA ASN A 288 -2.28 4.31 11.59
C ASN A 288 -2.40 2.94 10.87
N ARG A 289 -1.76 2.79 9.70
CA ARG A 289 -1.90 1.64 8.78
C ARG A 289 -3.35 1.29 8.47
N GLN A 290 -4.22 2.30 8.47
CA GLN A 290 -5.68 2.20 8.37
C GLN A 290 -6.25 3.30 7.48
N VAL A 291 -7.21 2.93 6.64
CA VAL A 291 -7.96 3.87 5.78
C VAL A 291 -9.46 3.62 5.89
N VAL A 292 -10.25 4.70 5.83
CA VAL A 292 -11.70 4.65 5.65
C VAL A 292 -12.01 4.92 4.19
N LEU A 293 -12.59 3.93 3.51
CA LEU A 293 -12.94 4.02 2.09
C LEU A 293 -14.43 4.36 1.94
N MET A 294 -14.72 5.49 1.31
CA MET A 294 -16.07 6.03 1.08
C MET A 294 -16.39 6.09 -0.43
N GLU A 295 -17.65 6.34 -0.79
CA GLU A 295 -18.08 6.42 -2.19
C GLU A 295 -17.83 7.81 -2.80
N GLY A 296 -18.24 8.86 -2.09
CA GLY A 296 -18.18 10.25 -2.57
C GLY A 296 -17.13 11.11 -1.87
N PHE A 297 -16.66 12.16 -2.56
CA PHE A 297 -15.78 13.16 -1.93
C PHE A 297 -16.49 13.97 -0.84
N MET A 298 -17.82 14.14 -0.95
CA MET A 298 -18.58 14.88 0.06
C MET A 298 -18.53 14.16 1.40
N ASP A 299 -18.62 12.84 1.39
CA ASP A 299 -18.51 11.99 2.58
C ASP A 299 -17.14 12.16 3.22
N VAL A 300 -16.09 12.20 2.40
CA VAL A 300 -14.71 12.41 2.86
C VAL A 300 -14.53 13.81 3.45
N LEU A 301 -15.10 14.84 2.83
CA LEU A 301 -15.07 16.21 3.36
C LEU A 301 -15.82 16.30 4.70
N ALA A 302 -17.01 15.70 4.79
CA ALA A 302 -17.79 15.64 6.03
C ALA A 302 -17.01 14.90 7.13
N ALA A 303 -16.44 13.74 6.83
CA ALA A 303 -15.62 12.96 7.76
C ALA A 303 -14.38 13.72 8.22
N THR A 304 -13.69 14.40 7.30
CA THR A 304 -12.52 15.23 7.60
C THR A 304 -12.89 16.41 8.50
N SER A 305 -14.04 17.04 8.29
CA SER A 305 -14.52 18.17 9.11
C SER A 305 -14.70 17.81 10.58
N VAL A 306 -15.00 16.53 10.86
CA VAL A 306 -15.12 16.01 12.22
C VAL A 306 -13.85 15.33 12.71
N GLY A 307 -12.73 15.42 11.97
CA GLY A 307 -11.41 14.93 12.38
C GLY A 307 -11.08 13.50 11.99
N VAL A 308 -11.83 12.89 11.05
CA VAL A 308 -11.45 11.61 10.42
C VAL A 308 -10.49 11.90 9.27
N THR A 309 -9.19 11.88 9.57
CA THR A 309 -8.14 12.35 8.65
C THR A 309 -7.59 11.29 7.70
N ASN A 310 -8.05 10.04 7.82
CA ASN A 310 -7.65 8.91 7.00
C ASN A 310 -8.77 8.41 6.06
N ALA A 311 -9.69 9.31 5.66
CA ALA A 311 -10.78 9.00 4.74
C ALA A 311 -10.40 9.31 3.28
N VAL A 312 -10.76 8.42 2.36
CA VAL A 312 -10.57 8.56 0.90
C VAL A 312 -11.82 8.07 0.15
N ALA A 313 -12.00 8.47 -1.12
CA ALA A 313 -13.14 8.03 -1.92
C ALA A 313 -12.82 7.69 -3.37
N THR A 314 -13.63 6.81 -3.98
CA THR A 314 -13.52 6.37 -5.38
C THR A 314 -14.23 7.28 -6.38
N MET A 315 -14.87 8.37 -5.95
CA MET A 315 -15.41 9.43 -6.82
C MET A 315 -16.50 8.97 -7.79
N GLY A 316 -17.45 8.15 -7.30
CA GLY A 316 -18.57 7.68 -8.11
C GLY A 316 -18.20 6.60 -9.13
N THR A 317 -17.06 5.91 -8.94
CA THR A 317 -16.75 4.66 -9.62
C THR A 317 -16.64 3.51 -8.61
N SER A 318 -16.81 2.28 -9.08
CA SER A 318 -16.56 1.10 -8.25
C SER A 318 -15.07 1.00 -7.89
N LEU A 319 -14.76 0.40 -6.74
CA LEU A 319 -13.38 0.10 -6.35
C LEU A 319 -12.71 -0.78 -7.41
N THR A 320 -11.50 -0.42 -7.84
CA THR A 320 -10.74 -1.11 -8.89
C THR A 320 -9.48 -1.76 -8.31
N ASN A 321 -8.87 -2.69 -9.06
CA ASN A 321 -7.56 -3.26 -8.68
C ASN A 321 -6.44 -2.22 -8.64
N GLN A 322 -6.54 -1.15 -9.43
CA GLN A 322 -5.56 -0.05 -9.42
C GLN A 322 -5.65 0.73 -8.09
N HIS A 323 -6.86 1.03 -7.61
CA HIS A 323 -7.07 1.60 -6.28
C HIS A 323 -6.51 0.70 -5.18
N ILE A 324 -6.81 -0.61 -5.25
CA ILE A 324 -6.34 -1.57 -4.24
C ILE A 324 -4.81 -1.65 -4.24
N THR A 325 -4.17 -1.66 -5.41
CA THR A 325 -2.70 -1.65 -5.54
C THR A 325 -2.08 -0.45 -4.83
N LYS A 326 -2.69 0.74 -4.97
CA LYS A 326 -2.24 1.95 -4.27
C LYS A 326 -2.41 1.83 -2.76
N LEU A 327 -3.59 1.39 -2.31
CA LEU A 327 -3.89 1.23 -0.87
C LEU A 327 -3.01 0.16 -0.20
N LYS A 328 -2.75 -0.96 -0.88
CA LYS A 328 -1.98 -2.11 -0.34
C LYS A 328 -0.55 -1.75 0.09
N ARG A 329 0.02 -0.69 -0.50
CA ARG A 329 1.35 -0.17 -0.12
C ARG A 329 1.32 0.73 1.12
N LEU A 330 0.14 1.19 1.54
CA LEU A 330 -0.05 2.21 2.56
C LEU A 330 -0.75 1.69 3.82
N VAL A 331 -1.56 0.63 3.71
CA VAL A 331 -2.39 0.12 4.82
C VAL A 331 -2.35 -1.38 4.98
N GLU A 332 -2.66 -1.82 6.20
CA GLU A 332 -3.00 -3.21 6.49
C GLU A 332 -4.50 -3.45 6.53
N GLN A 333 -5.25 -2.43 6.99
CA GLN A 333 -6.68 -2.52 7.22
C GLN A 333 -7.46 -1.44 6.46
N VAL A 334 -8.51 -1.87 5.79
CA VAL A 334 -9.48 -1.00 5.09
C VAL A 334 -10.82 -1.13 5.78
N THR A 335 -11.38 0.00 6.19
CA THR A 335 -12.77 0.09 6.67
C THR A 335 -13.62 0.68 5.56
N VAL A 336 -14.49 -0.12 4.95
CA VAL A 336 -15.44 0.33 3.92
C VAL A 336 -16.62 1.00 4.62
N CYS A 337 -16.88 2.26 4.30
CA CYS A 337 -17.97 3.08 4.86
C CYS A 337 -18.74 3.71 3.70
N TYR A 338 -19.66 2.95 3.12
CA TYR A 338 -20.46 3.31 1.95
C TYR A 338 -21.88 3.71 2.38
N ASP A 339 -22.69 4.18 1.44
CA ASP A 339 -24.05 4.64 1.69
C ASP A 339 -24.89 3.51 2.32
N GLY A 340 -25.72 3.85 3.31
CA GLY A 340 -26.55 2.88 4.03
C GLY A 340 -27.73 2.32 3.22
N ASP A 341 -27.89 2.75 1.97
CA ASP A 341 -28.99 2.32 1.10
C ASP A 341 -28.73 0.92 0.49
N ASN A 342 -29.68 0.43 -0.33
CA ASN A 342 -29.54 -0.91 -0.89
C ASN A 342 -28.36 -1.02 -1.88
N ALA A 343 -28.08 0.04 -2.64
CA ALA A 343 -27.04 0.06 -3.66
C ALA A 343 -25.65 0.17 -3.02
N GLY A 344 -25.50 1.02 -2.01
CA GLY A 344 -24.29 1.17 -1.21
C GLY A 344 -23.94 -0.11 -0.45
N PHE A 345 -24.94 -0.82 0.09
CA PHE A 345 -24.72 -2.13 0.72
C PHE A 345 -24.21 -3.19 -0.27
N ASP A 346 -24.70 -3.19 -1.51
CA ASP A 346 -24.22 -4.07 -2.58
C ASP A 346 -22.83 -3.66 -3.08
N ALA A 347 -22.56 -2.36 -3.15
CA ALA A 347 -21.26 -1.81 -3.50
C ALA A 347 -20.20 -2.15 -2.43
N ALA A 348 -20.56 -2.07 -1.15
CA ALA A 348 -19.71 -2.45 -0.02
C ALA A 348 -19.37 -3.94 -0.07
N LYS A 349 -20.33 -4.82 -0.39
CA LYS A 349 -20.07 -6.25 -0.63
C LYS A 349 -19.05 -6.47 -1.75
N ARG A 350 -19.21 -5.82 -2.90
CA ARG A 350 -18.26 -5.92 -4.02
C ARG A 350 -16.87 -5.44 -3.63
N ALA A 351 -16.77 -4.28 -2.98
CA ALA A 351 -15.50 -3.73 -2.50
C ALA A 351 -14.81 -4.66 -1.50
N ALA A 352 -15.56 -5.15 -0.51
CA ALA A 352 -15.05 -6.05 0.51
C ALA A 352 -14.53 -7.37 -0.09
N GLN A 353 -15.24 -7.94 -1.07
CA GLN A 353 -14.79 -9.13 -1.78
C GLN A 353 -13.47 -8.91 -2.52
N LEU A 354 -13.32 -7.80 -3.24
CA LEU A 354 -12.08 -7.47 -3.95
C LEU A 354 -10.90 -7.30 -2.98
N LEU A 355 -11.11 -6.57 -1.88
CA LEU A 355 -10.09 -6.36 -0.86
C LEU A 355 -9.69 -7.66 -0.14
N GLN A 356 -10.66 -8.55 0.10
CA GLN A 356 -10.42 -9.85 0.73
C GLN A 356 -9.62 -10.79 -0.17
N VAL A 357 -9.87 -10.79 -1.49
CA VAL A 357 -9.08 -11.55 -2.48
C VAL A 357 -7.61 -11.12 -2.45
N GLU A 358 -7.36 -9.81 -2.27
CA GLU A 358 -6.02 -9.23 -2.14
C GLU A 358 -5.38 -9.43 -0.75
N ARG A 359 -6.02 -10.22 0.13
CA ARG A 359 -5.60 -10.57 1.50
C ARG A 359 -5.43 -9.35 2.42
N MET A 360 -6.17 -8.28 2.17
CA MET A 360 -6.20 -7.13 3.09
C MET A 360 -7.14 -7.40 4.26
N LYS A 361 -6.90 -6.79 5.43
CA LYS A 361 -7.85 -6.86 6.53
C LYS A 361 -9.03 -5.94 6.23
N VAL A 362 -10.22 -6.49 6.09
CA VAL A 362 -11.42 -5.74 5.70
C VAL A 362 -12.43 -5.66 6.82
N ASN A 363 -12.81 -4.44 7.15
CA ASN A 363 -13.92 -4.11 8.04
C ASN A 363 -14.98 -3.31 7.27
N ILE A 364 -16.23 -3.39 7.70
CA ILE A 364 -17.34 -2.67 7.08
C ILE A 364 -18.08 -1.87 8.15
N ALA A 365 -18.05 -0.55 8.01
CA ALA A 365 -18.85 0.38 8.78
C ALA A 365 -20.20 0.54 8.10
N VAL A 366 -21.27 0.12 8.76
CA VAL A 366 -22.64 0.15 8.23
C VAL A 366 -23.39 1.31 8.84
N LEU A 367 -23.94 2.18 8.00
CA LEU A 367 -24.76 3.31 8.43
C LEU A 367 -26.22 2.88 8.62
N PRO A 368 -26.89 3.29 9.72
CA PRO A 368 -28.31 3.05 9.92
C PRO A 368 -29.17 3.94 9.03
N ASP A 369 -30.48 3.62 8.98
CA ASP A 369 -31.53 4.47 8.38
C ASP A 369 -31.32 4.88 6.92
N LYS A 370 -30.50 4.14 6.18
CA LYS A 370 -30.13 4.40 4.78
C LYS A 370 -29.44 5.75 4.54
N LEU A 371 -28.82 6.30 5.58
CA LEU A 371 -28.08 7.56 5.50
C LEU A 371 -26.75 7.34 4.77
N ASP A 372 -26.28 8.38 4.08
CA ASP A 372 -24.89 8.51 3.66
C ASP A 372 -24.02 9.08 4.81
N PRO A 373 -22.69 9.02 4.73
CA PRO A 373 -21.82 9.57 5.78
C PRO A 373 -22.04 11.08 6.05
N ASP A 374 -22.27 11.91 5.03
CA ASP A 374 -22.58 13.35 5.19
C ASP A 374 -23.86 13.56 6.01
N GLU A 375 -24.95 12.90 5.64
CA GLU A 375 -26.25 12.94 6.29
C GLU A 375 -26.20 12.40 7.72
N TYR A 376 -25.47 11.30 7.96
CA TYR A 376 -25.28 10.76 9.31
C TYR A 376 -24.54 11.77 10.19
N ILE A 377 -23.42 12.35 9.71
CA ILE A 377 -22.64 13.32 10.48
C ILE A 377 -23.46 14.58 10.77
N ARG A 378 -24.24 15.08 9.80
CA ARG A 378 -25.07 16.27 10.00
C ARG A 378 -26.24 16.05 10.95
N SER A 379 -26.83 14.84 10.95
CA SER A 379 -28.00 14.53 11.79
C SER A 379 -27.64 14.09 13.20
N LEU A 380 -26.58 13.30 13.38
CA LEU A 380 -26.21 12.67 14.65
C LEU A 380 -24.88 13.16 15.23
N GLY A 381 -24.09 13.91 14.46
CA GLY A 381 -22.85 14.52 14.89
C GLY A 381 -21.59 13.67 14.68
N GLY A 382 -20.44 14.35 14.61
CA GLY A 382 -19.14 13.72 14.35
C GLY A 382 -18.67 12.73 15.42
N GLN A 383 -19.04 12.95 16.69
CA GLN A 383 -18.67 12.04 17.78
C GLN A 383 -19.40 10.69 17.62
N ALA A 384 -20.70 10.73 17.35
CA ALA A 384 -21.49 9.53 17.08
C ALA A 384 -20.93 8.76 15.87
N PHE A 385 -20.54 9.46 14.80
CA PHE A 385 -19.92 8.83 13.64
C PHE A 385 -18.62 8.09 13.98
N LYS A 386 -17.76 8.66 14.82
CA LYS A 386 -16.52 7.98 15.24
C LYS A 386 -16.81 6.78 16.13
N GLU A 387 -17.50 7.00 17.24
CA GLU A 387 -17.69 6.00 18.29
C GLU A 387 -18.63 4.87 17.84
N GLN A 388 -19.74 5.19 17.17
CA GLN A 388 -20.78 4.21 16.87
C GLN A 388 -20.58 3.52 15.52
N ILE A 389 -19.92 4.19 14.56
CA ILE A 389 -19.76 3.67 13.19
C ILE A 389 -18.33 3.20 12.94
N LEU A 390 -17.33 4.04 13.19
CA LEU A 390 -15.93 3.72 12.84
C LEU A 390 -15.20 2.86 13.88
N GLU A 391 -15.53 2.98 15.16
CA GLU A 391 -14.94 2.17 16.24
C GLU A 391 -15.64 0.82 16.43
N ASN A 392 -16.86 0.66 15.89
CA ASN A 392 -17.64 -0.58 15.93
C ASN A 392 -17.93 -1.15 14.52
N PRO A 393 -16.93 -1.35 13.65
CA PRO A 393 -17.18 -1.88 12.33
C PRO A 393 -17.40 -3.39 12.36
N HIS A 394 -18.10 -3.91 11.36
CA HIS A 394 -18.34 -5.34 11.20
C HIS A 394 -17.15 -6.01 10.51
N ALA A 395 -16.74 -7.17 10.99
CA ALA A 395 -15.78 -8.01 10.28
C ALA A 395 -16.37 -8.48 8.93
N TYR A 396 -15.50 -8.80 7.96
CA TYR A 396 -15.89 -9.26 6.62
C TYR A 396 -17.01 -10.31 6.63
N ILE A 397 -16.84 -11.44 7.33
CA ILE A 397 -17.82 -12.52 7.33
C ILE A 397 -19.13 -12.10 8.00
N ALA A 398 -19.07 -11.36 9.12
CA ALA A 398 -20.27 -10.85 9.79
C ALA A 398 -21.09 -9.95 8.85
N PHE A 399 -20.43 -9.06 8.11
CA PHE A 399 -21.09 -8.25 7.08
C PHE A 399 -21.67 -9.11 5.94
N MET A 400 -20.96 -10.13 5.48
CA MET A 400 -21.47 -11.04 4.46
C MET A 400 -22.73 -11.79 4.91
N MET A 401 -22.80 -12.18 6.20
CA MET A 401 -24.02 -12.75 6.79
C MET A 401 -25.15 -11.73 6.82
N MET A 402 -24.89 -10.50 7.26
CA MET A 402 -25.88 -9.42 7.23
C MET A 402 -26.41 -9.18 5.80
N HIS A 403 -25.54 -9.17 4.80
CA HIS A 403 -25.90 -9.04 3.39
C HIS A 403 -26.77 -10.19 2.93
N ALA A 404 -26.32 -11.44 3.13
CA ALA A 404 -27.03 -12.63 2.71
C ALA A 404 -28.39 -12.78 3.39
N ARG A 405 -28.58 -12.23 4.59
CA ARG A 405 -29.86 -12.24 5.31
C ARG A 405 -30.90 -11.27 4.72
N ARG A 406 -30.49 -10.23 3.99
CA ARG A 406 -31.40 -9.21 3.45
C ARG A 406 -32.43 -9.87 2.53
N ASN A 407 -33.68 -9.40 2.66
CA ASN A 407 -34.83 -9.87 1.87
C ASN A 407 -35.14 -11.38 2.00
N LYS A 408 -34.66 -12.05 3.05
CA LYS A 408 -34.97 -13.46 3.33
C LYS A 408 -35.92 -13.59 4.51
N ASN A 409 -36.92 -14.46 4.37
CA ASN A 409 -37.82 -14.82 5.44
C ASN A 409 -37.61 -16.29 5.82
N PHE A 410 -37.07 -16.54 7.02
CA PHE A 410 -36.76 -17.88 7.50
C PHE A 410 -37.97 -18.76 7.80
N GLN A 411 -39.20 -18.25 7.63
CA GLN A 411 -40.41 -19.07 7.57
C GLN A 411 -40.51 -19.87 6.26
N PHE A 412 -39.82 -19.43 5.19
CA PHE A 412 -39.76 -20.14 3.92
C PHE A 412 -38.48 -20.97 3.84
N GLU A 413 -38.63 -22.28 3.60
CA GLU A 413 -37.53 -23.24 3.55
C GLU A 413 -36.48 -22.85 2.50
N ASN A 414 -36.91 -22.36 1.33
CA ASN A 414 -36.00 -21.94 0.25
C ASN A 414 -35.09 -20.78 0.67
N ASP A 415 -35.63 -19.77 1.36
CA ASP A 415 -34.87 -18.62 1.83
C ASP A 415 -33.84 -19.04 2.89
N THR A 416 -34.24 -19.92 3.81
CA THR A 416 -33.33 -20.47 4.82
C THR A 416 -32.19 -21.26 4.19
N LEU A 417 -32.50 -22.14 3.23
CA LEU A 417 -31.48 -22.92 2.52
C LEU A 417 -30.55 -22.02 1.70
N GLN A 418 -31.09 -21.01 1.02
CA GLN A 418 -30.31 -20.05 0.25
C GLN A 418 -29.40 -19.20 1.15
N TYR A 419 -29.87 -18.76 2.33
CA TYR A 419 -29.06 -18.06 3.32
C TYR A 419 -27.86 -18.89 3.77
N ILE A 420 -28.11 -20.12 4.21
CA ILE A 420 -27.05 -21.03 4.65
C ILE A 420 -26.03 -21.25 3.53
N GLN A 421 -26.51 -21.55 2.32
CA GLN A 421 -25.65 -21.78 1.16
C GLN A 421 -24.74 -20.58 0.86
N GLU A 422 -25.29 -19.37 0.78
CA GLU A 422 -24.52 -18.15 0.48
C GLU A 422 -23.46 -17.84 1.53
N VAL A 423 -23.75 -18.06 2.82
CA VAL A 423 -22.78 -17.82 3.91
C VAL A 423 -21.69 -18.89 3.89
N LEU A 424 -22.04 -20.17 3.72
CA LEU A 424 -21.07 -21.24 3.65
C LEU A 424 -20.08 -21.04 2.49
N GLU A 425 -20.55 -20.57 1.33
CA GLU A 425 -19.70 -20.23 0.19
C GLU A 425 -18.66 -19.13 0.50
N GLN A 426 -18.93 -18.25 1.46
CA GLN A 426 -17.94 -17.27 1.93
C GLN A 426 -16.90 -17.88 2.87
N LEU A 427 -17.26 -18.92 3.63
CA LEU A 427 -16.35 -19.59 4.56
C LEU A 427 -15.38 -20.54 3.85
N VAL A 428 -15.82 -21.20 2.77
CA VAL A 428 -15.02 -22.22 2.08
C VAL A 428 -13.71 -21.59 1.54
N GLY A 429 -12.58 -22.20 1.92
CA GLY A 429 -11.24 -21.80 1.48
C GLY A 429 -10.72 -20.46 2.04
N ARG A 430 -11.49 -19.78 2.91
CA ARG A 430 -11.18 -18.40 3.36
C ARG A 430 -11.24 -18.18 4.87
N SER A 431 -11.69 -19.17 5.63
CA SER A 431 -11.88 -19.07 7.09
C SER A 431 -11.02 -20.07 7.85
N SER A 432 -10.55 -19.69 9.04
CA SER A 432 -9.88 -20.57 9.99
C SER A 432 -10.87 -21.54 10.65
N PRO A 433 -10.43 -22.68 11.23
CA PRO A 433 -11.33 -23.61 11.92
C PRO A 433 -12.14 -22.96 13.05
N VAL A 434 -11.56 -21.98 13.75
CA VAL A 434 -12.24 -21.26 14.84
C VAL A 434 -13.32 -20.32 14.30
N GLU A 435 -13.03 -19.58 13.23
CA GLU A 435 -14.04 -18.74 12.56
C GLU A 435 -15.18 -19.59 12.00
N ARG A 436 -14.87 -20.73 11.39
CA ARG A 436 -15.90 -21.67 10.89
C ARG A 436 -16.84 -22.09 12.00
N ASP A 437 -16.29 -22.50 13.14
CA ASP A 437 -17.11 -22.93 14.29
C ASP A 437 -17.99 -21.80 14.82
N LEU A 438 -17.43 -20.60 14.97
CA LEU A 438 -18.17 -19.41 15.40
C LEU A 438 -19.36 -19.10 14.47
N TYR A 439 -19.11 -19.02 13.16
CA TYR A 439 -20.14 -18.63 12.20
C TYR A 439 -21.14 -19.76 11.90
N ILE A 440 -20.74 -21.03 11.97
CA ILE A 440 -21.66 -22.16 11.85
C ILE A 440 -22.59 -22.22 13.06
N ARG A 441 -22.09 -22.00 14.28
CA ARG A 441 -22.94 -21.88 15.47
C ARG A 441 -23.93 -20.72 15.35
N GLN A 442 -23.48 -19.57 14.83
CA GLN A 442 -24.36 -18.44 14.58
C GLN A 442 -25.45 -18.78 13.54
N LEU A 443 -25.10 -19.40 12.41
CA LEU A 443 -26.07 -19.87 11.41
C LEU A 443 -27.09 -20.86 12.01
N SER A 444 -26.62 -21.80 12.84
CA SER A 444 -27.50 -22.76 13.53
C SER A 444 -28.52 -22.05 14.41
N ASN A 445 -28.06 -21.11 15.24
CA ASN A 445 -28.92 -20.32 16.12
C ASN A 445 -29.93 -19.44 15.35
N GLU A 446 -29.54 -18.88 14.20
CA GLU A 446 -30.41 -18.01 13.40
C GLU A 446 -31.46 -18.78 12.59
N THR A 447 -31.14 -20.00 12.16
CA THR A 447 -31.97 -20.80 11.23
C THR A 447 -32.68 -21.99 11.89
N ASN A 448 -32.33 -22.33 13.14
CA ASN A 448 -32.76 -23.52 13.86
C ASN A 448 -32.40 -24.86 13.16
N ILE A 449 -31.42 -24.84 12.25
CA ILE A 449 -30.85 -26.06 11.66
C ILE A 449 -29.69 -26.53 12.53
N SER A 450 -29.54 -27.84 12.74
CA SER A 450 -28.49 -28.36 13.62
C SER A 450 -27.08 -28.08 13.06
N GLU A 451 -26.12 -27.83 13.96
CA GLU A 451 -24.72 -27.57 13.58
C GLU A 451 -24.17 -28.74 12.73
N GLU A 452 -24.52 -29.99 13.07
CA GLU A 452 -24.04 -31.18 12.35
C GLU A 452 -24.48 -31.18 10.88
N ALA A 453 -25.72 -30.76 10.61
CA ALA A 453 -26.24 -30.68 9.24
C ALA A 453 -25.52 -29.58 8.44
N ILE A 454 -25.30 -28.42 9.06
CA ILE A 454 -24.57 -27.31 8.44
C ILE A 454 -23.11 -27.69 8.17
N TYR A 455 -22.44 -28.35 9.11
CA TYR A 455 -21.08 -28.89 8.93
C TYR A 455 -21.01 -29.92 7.80
N ALA A 456 -22.01 -30.80 7.68
CA ALA A 456 -22.07 -31.77 6.59
C ALA A 456 -22.19 -31.08 5.22
N GLN A 457 -23.03 -30.04 5.11
CA GLN A 457 -23.16 -29.24 3.90
C GLN A 457 -21.85 -28.47 3.59
N PHE A 458 -21.20 -27.88 4.59
CA PHE A 458 -19.91 -27.20 4.42
C PHE A 458 -18.85 -28.14 3.84
N ARG A 459 -18.71 -29.36 4.39
CA ARG A 459 -17.76 -30.37 3.88
C ARG A 459 -18.03 -30.76 2.43
N LYS A 460 -19.31 -30.83 2.03
CA LYS A 460 -19.70 -31.11 0.64
C LYS A 460 -19.26 -29.98 -0.30
N LEU A 461 -19.42 -28.72 0.11
CA LEU A 461 -18.98 -27.56 -0.67
C LEU A 461 -17.44 -27.49 -0.76
N GLU A 462 -16.74 -27.74 0.34
CA GLU A 462 -15.27 -27.79 0.38
C GLU A 462 -14.73 -28.89 -0.57
N ALA A 463 -15.32 -30.09 -0.54
CA ALA A 463 -14.94 -31.18 -1.44
C ALA A 463 -15.21 -30.88 -2.92
N ASN A 464 -16.29 -30.17 -3.24
CA ASN A 464 -16.60 -29.76 -4.61
C ASN A 464 -15.62 -28.71 -5.14
N GLN A 465 -15.20 -27.75 -4.31
CA GLN A 465 -14.23 -26.74 -4.70
C GLN A 465 -12.85 -27.35 -4.99
N VAL A 466 -12.39 -28.29 -4.16
CA VAL A 466 -11.12 -29.00 -4.37
C VAL A 466 -11.13 -29.81 -5.68
N ARG A 467 -12.28 -30.37 -6.06
CA ARG A 467 -12.45 -31.10 -7.35
C ARG A 467 -12.42 -30.17 -8.56
N SER A 468 -12.98 -28.96 -8.48
CA SER A 468 -12.93 -27.99 -9.59
C SER A 468 -11.54 -27.38 -9.78
N THR A 469 -10.79 -27.10 -8.71
CA THR A 469 -9.41 -26.56 -8.82
C THR A 469 -8.37 -27.57 -9.35
N LYS A 470 -8.67 -28.88 -9.39
CA LYS A 470 -7.73 -29.89 -9.93
C LYS A 470 -7.67 -29.94 -11.46
N VAL A 471 -8.55 -29.23 -12.18
CA VAL A 471 -8.66 -29.31 -13.65
C VAL A 471 -7.95 -28.15 -14.36
N GLU A 472 -7.60 -27.05 -13.69
CA GLU A 472 -6.92 -25.90 -14.32
C GLU A 472 -5.64 -25.49 -13.57
N MET A 473 -4.50 -25.89 -14.17
CA MET A 473 -3.15 -25.31 -14.11
C MET A 473 -2.18 -25.60 -12.92
N PRO A 474 -0.85 -25.50 -13.21
CA PRO A 474 0.25 -25.91 -12.31
C PRO A 474 0.52 -24.91 -11.18
N VAL A 475 1.05 -25.46 -10.10
CA VAL A 475 1.23 -24.85 -8.78
C VAL A 475 2.33 -23.78 -8.75
N GLN A 476 1.97 -22.55 -8.39
CA GLN A 476 2.82 -21.64 -7.60
C GLN A 476 1.99 -21.14 -6.42
N ALA A 477 2.47 -21.41 -5.19
CA ALA A 477 1.78 -21.05 -3.95
C ALA A 477 2.39 -19.77 -3.35
N PRO A 478 1.59 -18.74 -3.00
CA PRO A 478 2.04 -17.63 -2.18
C PRO A 478 1.65 -17.82 -0.70
N SER A 479 2.64 -17.77 0.18
CA SER A 479 2.52 -17.78 1.65
C SER A 479 1.93 -16.46 2.20
N MET A 480 1.24 -16.54 3.34
CA MET A 480 0.63 -15.41 4.07
C MET A 480 1.57 -14.91 5.18
N PRO A 481 1.55 -13.61 5.54
CA PRO A 481 2.26 -13.11 6.71
C PRO A 481 1.47 -13.40 7.99
N VAL A 482 2.17 -13.97 8.98
CA VAL A 482 1.68 -14.24 10.33
C VAL A 482 2.12 -13.09 11.24
N THR A 483 1.22 -12.62 12.10
CA THR A 483 1.45 -11.68 13.20
C THR A 483 2.69 -12.06 14.01
N GLN A 484 3.74 -11.22 14.00
CA GLN A 484 4.96 -11.46 14.76
C GLN A 484 4.77 -11.03 16.22
N GLN A 485 4.35 -11.97 17.07
CA GLN A 485 4.94 -12.01 18.41
C GLN A 485 6.42 -12.37 18.23
N HIS A 486 7.34 -11.66 18.90
CA HIS A 486 8.77 -11.97 18.87
C HIS A 486 9.00 -13.44 19.29
N LYS A 487 9.04 -14.32 18.30
CA LYS A 487 9.45 -15.71 18.47
C LYS A 487 10.97 -15.66 18.66
N PRO A 488 11.55 -16.38 19.63
CA PRO A 488 12.99 -16.49 19.71
C PRO A 488 13.51 -17.03 18.38
N MET A 489 14.47 -16.31 17.78
CA MET A 489 15.01 -16.65 16.48
C MET A 489 15.52 -18.09 16.46
N ASP A 490 15.13 -18.86 15.45
CA ASP A 490 15.71 -20.18 15.26
C ASP A 490 17.18 -20.08 14.79
N ALA A 491 17.92 -21.18 14.91
CA ALA A 491 19.33 -21.20 14.56
C ALA A 491 19.58 -20.88 13.07
N ALA A 492 18.63 -21.20 12.19
CA ALA A 492 18.73 -20.88 10.77
C ALA A 492 18.56 -19.38 10.53
N GLU A 493 17.62 -18.71 11.19
CA GLU A 493 17.41 -17.26 11.09
C GLU A 493 18.64 -16.46 11.55
N ARG A 494 19.27 -16.92 12.63
CA ARG A 494 20.53 -16.31 13.11
C ARG A 494 21.66 -16.48 12.09
N ALA A 495 21.77 -17.66 11.49
CA ALA A 495 22.76 -17.94 10.44
C ALA A 495 22.51 -17.12 9.17
N GLU A 496 21.24 -16.96 8.73
CA GLU A 496 20.91 -16.10 7.58
C GLU A 496 21.24 -14.63 7.85
N ARG A 497 20.87 -14.13 9.03
CA ARG A 497 21.17 -12.73 9.39
C ARG A 497 22.66 -12.46 9.48
N LEU A 498 23.43 -13.34 10.11
CA LEU A 498 24.88 -13.20 10.24
C LEU A 498 25.59 -13.31 8.89
N LEU A 499 25.17 -14.26 8.04
CA LEU A 499 25.72 -14.40 6.68
C LEU A 499 25.45 -13.16 5.84
N LEU A 500 24.22 -12.62 5.87
CA LEU A 500 23.88 -11.39 5.17
C LEU A 500 24.67 -10.19 5.73
N ALA A 501 24.85 -10.10 7.05
CA ALA A 501 25.63 -9.04 7.67
C ALA A 501 27.08 -9.01 7.15
N HIS A 502 27.71 -10.18 6.97
CA HIS A 502 29.03 -10.28 6.34
C HIS A 502 29.03 -9.88 4.86
N MET A 503 28.02 -10.30 4.11
CA MET A 503 27.86 -9.92 2.69
C MET A 503 27.67 -8.42 2.48
N LEU A 504 26.98 -7.72 3.39
CA LEU A 504 26.75 -6.28 3.31
C LEU A 504 28.02 -5.43 3.48
N HIS A 505 29.08 -6.02 4.03
CA HIS A 505 30.33 -5.30 4.35
C HIS A 505 31.54 -5.84 3.60
N ASN A 506 31.44 -7.04 3.01
CA ASN A 506 32.54 -7.63 2.26
C ASN A 506 32.02 -8.35 1.01
N ILE A 507 32.37 -7.80 -0.16
CA ILE A 507 32.02 -8.34 -1.48
C ILE A 507 32.61 -9.73 -1.72
N ASP A 508 33.76 -10.05 -1.14
CA ASP A 508 34.41 -11.37 -1.30
C ASP A 508 33.56 -12.51 -0.73
N VAL A 509 32.75 -12.21 0.30
CA VAL A 509 31.82 -13.18 0.90
C VAL A 509 30.70 -13.52 -0.08
N VAL A 510 30.15 -12.53 -0.78
CA VAL A 510 29.16 -12.75 -1.85
C VAL A 510 29.78 -13.60 -2.96
N ASP A 511 31.00 -13.26 -3.35
CA ASP A 511 31.71 -13.92 -4.44
C ASP A 511 32.05 -15.39 -4.13
N ARG A 512 32.44 -15.66 -2.88
CA ARG A 512 32.63 -17.02 -2.32
C ARG A 512 31.34 -17.82 -2.37
N VAL A 513 30.23 -17.22 -1.94
CA VAL A 513 28.93 -17.88 -1.93
C VAL A 513 28.42 -18.18 -3.34
N LEU A 514 28.60 -17.26 -4.29
CA LEU A 514 28.27 -17.47 -5.71
C LEU A 514 29.12 -18.56 -6.38
N ARG A 515 30.36 -18.76 -5.93
CA ARG A 515 31.26 -19.82 -6.41
C ARG A 515 30.98 -21.19 -5.79
N SER A 516 30.22 -21.24 -4.70
CA SER A 516 29.85 -22.52 -4.07
C SER A 516 28.95 -23.34 -5.00
N GLU A 517 28.98 -24.67 -4.86
CA GLU A 517 28.12 -25.58 -5.64
C GLU A 517 26.64 -25.48 -5.23
N GLN A 518 26.35 -24.74 -4.15
CA GLN A 518 25.03 -24.56 -3.59
C GLN A 518 24.26 -23.50 -4.40
N LYS A 519 23.14 -23.91 -5.00
CA LYS A 519 22.35 -23.06 -5.92
C LYS A 519 21.63 -21.90 -5.23
N GLU A 520 21.38 -22.01 -3.93
CA GLU A 520 20.64 -21.04 -3.11
C GLU A 520 21.32 -20.90 -1.74
N PRO A 521 21.83 -19.72 -1.37
CA PRO A 521 22.51 -19.53 -0.10
C PRO A 521 21.57 -19.33 1.09
N PHE A 522 20.36 -18.80 0.84
CA PHE A 522 19.35 -18.51 1.87
C PHE A 522 18.17 -19.45 1.72
N VAL A 523 17.60 -19.89 2.85
CA VAL A 523 16.45 -20.78 2.93
C VAL A 523 15.15 -19.99 2.88
N ARG A 524 15.12 -18.79 3.45
CA ARG A 524 13.95 -17.91 3.43
C ARG A 524 13.95 -17.05 2.17
N ASP A 525 12.80 -17.01 1.49
CA ASP A 525 12.61 -16.25 0.25
C ASP A 525 12.97 -14.77 0.38
N ALA A 526 12.68 -14.17 1.53
CA ALA A 526 12.96 -12.76 1.78
C ALA A 526 14.48 -12.48 1.81
N TYR A 527 15.27 -13.33 2.47
CA TYR A 527 16.74 -13.22 2.48
C TYR A 527 17.34 -13.52 1.10
N LEU A 528 16.78 -14.48 0.37
CA LEU A 528 17.17 -14.76 -1.01
C LEU A 528 16.90 -13.55 -1.93
N ALA A 529 15.76 -12.89 -1.74
CA ALA A 529 15.39 -11.70 -2.50
C ALA A 529 16.29 -10.49 -2.20
N VAL A 530 16.76 -10.34 -0.96
CA VAL A 530 17.81 -9.36 -0.61
C VAL A 530 19.13 -9.73 -1.28
N PHE A 531 19.55 -10.99 -1.20
CA PHE A 531 20.79 -11.47 -1.79
C PHE A 531 20.86 -11.24 -3.29
N VAL A 532 19.80 -11.57 -4.04
CA VAL A 532 19.77 -11.36 -5.50
C VAL A 532 19.93 -9.88 -5.86
N ARG A 533 19.29 -8.97 -5.10
CA ARG A 533 19.45 -7.52 -5.30
C ARG A 533 20.83 -7.03 -4.90
N LEU A 534 21.40 -7.57 -3.83
CA LEU A 534 22.74 -7.21 -3.36
C LEU A 534 23.82 -7.61 -4.36
N VAL A 535 23.70 -8.80 -4.98
CA VAL A 535 24.58 -9.24 -6.07
C VAL A 535 24.52 -8.22 -7.22
N GLY A 536 23.31 -7.82 -7.62
CA GLY A 536 23.13 -6.83 -8.65
C GLY A 536 23.71 -5.45 -8.33
N PHE A 537 23.53 -5.02 -7.08
CA PHE A 537 24.14 -3.79 -6.57
C PHE A 537 25.67 -3.83 -6.67
N TYR A 538 26.31 -4.94 -6.27
CA TYR A 538 27.77 -5.07 -6.38
C TYR A 538 28.28 -5.22 -7.81
N GLU A 539 27.49 -5.77 -8.74
CA GLU A 539 27.85 -5.77 -10.16
C GLU A 539 27.91 -4.36 -10.75
N GLU A 540 27.09 -3.43 -10.24
CA GLU A 540 27.01 -2.05 -10.72
C GLU A 540 28.01 -1.11 -10.02
N PHE A 541 28.10 -1.18 -8.69
CA PHE A 541 28.91 -0.23 -7.89
C PHE A 541 30.30 -0.78 -7.52
N GLY A 542 30.50 -2.10 -7.55
CA GLY A 542 31.81 -2.73 -7.34
C GLY A 542 32.38 -2.68 -5.91
N HIS A 543 31.70 -2.03 -4.96
CA HIS A 543 32.14 -1.96 -3.55
C HIS A 543 30.97 -2.11 -2.55
N PRO A 544 31.24 -2.58 -1.32
CA PRO A 544 30.25 -2.60 -0.23
C PRO A 544 29.76 -1.21 0.14
N ASP A 545 28.45 -0.97 0.02
CA ASP A 545 27.78 0.23 0.50
C ASP A 545 26.31 -0.10 0.80
N TYR A 546 26.06 -0.59 2.01
CA TYR A 546 24.72 -0.97 2.41
C TYR A 546 23.79 0.23 2.64
N GLN A 547 24.34 1.44 2.87
CA GLN A 547 23.52 2.64 3.06
C GLN A 547 22.85 3.03 1.73
N ARG A 548 23.64 3.12 0.66
CA ARG A 548 23.12 3.29 -0.69
C ARG A 548 22.21 2.13 -1.11
N PHE A 549 22.58 0.90 -0.74
CA PHE A 549 21.75 -0.27 -1.03
C PHE A 549 20.36 -0.20 -0.38
N VAL A 550 20.18 0.43 0.79
CA VAL A 550 18.86 0.56 1.42
C VAL A 550 17.99 1.59 0.72
N GLU A 551 18.57 2.65 0.18
CA GLU A 551 17.84 3.72 -0.51
C GLU A 551 17.18 3.23 -1.81
N ILE A 552 17.77 2.25 -2.48
CA ILE A 552 17.25 1.67 -3.72
C ILE A 552 16.21 0.55 -3.48
N LEU A 553 15.92 0.23 -2.22
CA LEU A 553 14.94 -0.80 -1.85
C LEU A 553 13.58 -0.18 -1.57
N ASP A 554 12.65 -0.31 -2.52
CA ASP A 554 11.26 0.17 -2.34
C ASP A 554 10.45 -0.66 -1.32
N ASP A 555 10.84 -1.91 -1.10
CA ASP A 555 10.12 -2.87 -0.24
C ASP A 555 10.52 -2.70 1.23
N SER A 556 9.54 -2.37 2.09
CA SER A 556 9.77 -2.13 3.52
C SER A 556 10.25 -3.38 4.28
N GLU A 557 9.81 -4.58 3.89
CA GLU A 557 10.24 -5.83 4.54
C GLU A 557 11.71 -6.13 4.19
N LEU A 558 12.13 -5.85 2.96
CA LEU A 558 13.52 -6.03 2.57
C LEU A 558 14.42 -5.00 3.24
N ARG A 559 13.99 -3.74 3.33
CA ARG A 559 14.70 -2.70 4.09
C ARG A 559 14.89 -3.11 5.54
N LYS A 560 13.84 -3.62 6.19
CA LYS A 560 13.90 -4.15 7.55
C LYS A 560 14.97 -5.25 7.68
N ILE A 561 14.97 -6.25 6.80
CA ILE A 561 15.97 -7.35 6.84
C ILE A 561 17.39 -6.83 6.70
N VAL A 562 17.64 -5.92 5.77
CA VAL A 562 18.96 -5.32 5.56
C VAL A 562 19.40 -4.52 6.79
N MET A 563 18.49 -3.78 7.42
CA MET A 563 18.79 -3.01 8.62
C MET A 563 19.05 -3.86 9.85
N GLU A 564 18.29 -4.94 10.06
CA GLU A 564 18.57 -5.92 11.10
C GLU A 564 19.94 -6.60 10.90
N ALA A 565 20.28 -6.95 9.65
CA ALA A 565 21.58 -7.51 9.31
C ALA A 565 22.73 -6.50 9.51
N ALA A 566 22.57 -5.25 9.08
CA ALA A 566 23.58 -4.20 9.27
C ALA A 566 23.83 -3.89 10.76
N LEU A 567 22.78 -4.00 11.59
CA LEU A 567 22.89 -3.81 13.04
C LEU A 567 23.53 -5.00 13.77
N THR A 568 23.58 -6.18 13.15
CA THR A 568 24.16 -7.40 13.75
C THR A 568 25.65 -7.20 14.04
N GLU A 569 26.06 -7.56 15.26
CA GLU A 569 27.47 -7.56 15.66
C GLU A 569 28.20 -8.72 14.96
N ARG A 570 29.41 -8.44 14.49
CA ARG A 570 30.27 -9.39 13.78
C ARG A 570 31.63 -9.35 14.44
N ASP A 571 32.31 -10.49 14.49
CA ASP A 571 33.69 -10.55 14.92
C ASP A 571 34.63 -10.44 13.70
N PRO A 572 35.35 -9.31 13.51
CA PRO A 572 36.26 -9.16 12.39
C PRO A 572 37.41 -10.17 12.40
N ASP A 573 37.86 -10.60 13.59
CA ASP A 573 38.99 -11.53 13.74
C ASP A 573 38.59 -12.97 13.37
N HIS A 574 37.29 -13.28 13.40
CA HIS A 574 36.73 -14.60 13.11
C HIS A 574 35.71 -14.62 11.96
N ALA A 575 35.68 -13.58 11.11
CA ALA A 575 34.70 -13.43 10.04
C ALA A 575 34.60 -14.66 9.12
N GLU A 576 35.74 -15.27 8.75
CA GLU A 576 35.76 -16.49 7.91
C GLU A 576 35.14 -17.71 8.59
N ALA A 577 35.32 -17.83 9.91
CA ALA A 577 34.72 -18.91 10.70
C ALA A 577 33.21 -18.70 10.83
N GLU A 578 32.75 -17.48 11.10
CA GLU A 578 31.33 -17.12 11.18
C GLU A 578 30.58 -17.36 9.87
N VAL A 579 31.17 -16.96 8.73
CA VAL A 579 30.60 -17.23 7.40
C VAL A 579 30.51 -18.73 7.14
N THR A 580 31.56 -19.48 7.46
CA THR A 580 31.59 -20.94 7.23
C THR A 580 30.57 -21.66 8.10
N ASP A 581 30.45 -21.28 9.37
CA ASP A 581 29.48 -21.84 10.31
C ASP A 581 28.04 -21.53 9.88
N SER A 582 27.78 -20.29 9.46
CA SER A 582 26.48 -19.89 8.92
C SER A 582 26.07 -20.74 7.72
N ILE A 583 26.99 -20.95 6.76
CA ILE A 583 26.72 -21.80 5.58
C ILE A 583 26.42 -23.25 6.01
N ARG A 584 27.22 -23.83 6.92
CA ARG A 584 26.99 -25.19 7.42
C ARG A 584 25.63 -25.33 8.12
N GLN A 585 25.27 -24.35 8.95
CA GLN A 585 24.00 -24.34 9.67
C GLN A 585 22.81 -24.27 8.71
N LEU A 586 22.91 -23.52 7.61
CA LEU A 586 21.87 -23.46 6.57
C LEU A 586 21.80 -24.76 5.76
N GLN A 587 22.93 -25.40 5.47
CA GLN A 587 22.94 -26.72 4.82
C GLN A 587 22.28 -27.78 5.70
N LYS A 588 22.61 -27.79 6.99
CA LYS A 588 22.00 -28.69 7.98
C LYS A 588 20.48 -28.51 8.01
N TYR A 589 20.01 -27.28 8.09
CA TYR A 589 18.58 -26.96 8.12
C TYR A 589 17.84 -27.40 6.86
N ARG A 590 18.44 -27.25 5.66
CA ARG A 590 17.84 -27.73 4.39
C ARG A 590 17.64 -29.24 4.39
N ILE A 591 18.66 -29.99 4.80
CA ILE A 591 18.59 -31.46 4.86
C ILE A 591 17.52 -31.89 5.88
N GLU A 592 17.42 -31.20 7.02
CA GLU A 592 16.37 -31.45 8.01
C GLU A 592 14.96 -31.22 7.42
N GLN A 593 14.74 -30.13 6.66
CA GLN A 593 13.47 -29.88 5.98
C GLN A 593 13.15 -30.95 4.92
N GLU A 594 14.14 -31.36 4.11
CA GLU A 594 13.96 -32.39 3.09
C GLU A 594 13.61 -33.74 3.74
N ILE A 595 14.23 -34.08 4.87
CA ILE A 595 13.87 -35.27 5.66
C ILE A 595 12.41 -35.20 6.12
N GLN A 596 11.95 -34.06 6.66
CA GLN A 596 10.57 -33.91 7.11
C GLN A 596 9.56 -34.03 5.96
N GLN A 597 9.85 -33.41 4.82
CA GLN A 597 9.03 -33.51 3.63
C GLN A 597 8.93 -34.96 3.15
N LYS A 598 10.07 -35.66 3.00
CA LYS A 598 10.07 -37.06 2.59
C LYS A 598 9.40 -37.98 3.61
N MET A 599 9.50 -37.68 4.91
CA MET A 599 8.77 -38.41 5.95
C MET A 599 7.24 -38.25 5.79
N HIS A 600 6.78 -37.08 5.37
CA HIS A 600 5.37 -36.86 5.05
C HIS A 600 4.95 -37.64 3.79
N GLU A 601 5.71 -37.51 2.70
CA GLU A 601 5.48 -38.23 1.43
C GLU A 601 5.46 -39.75 1.62
N SER A 602 6.36 -40.29 2.45
CA SER A 602 6.40 -41.71 2.80
C SER A 602 5.12 -42.16 3.50
N LYS A 603 4.61 -41.37 4.46
CA LYS A 603 3.35 -41.67 5.17
C LYS A 603 2.12 -41.57 4.27
N GLU A 604 2.13 -40.65 3.31
CA GLU A 604 1.06 -40.55 2.31
C GLU A 604 1.06 -41.74 1.36
N ALA A 605 2.24 -42.16 0.87
CA ALA A 605 2.39 -43.35 0.04
C ALA A 605 1.91 -44.63 0.77
N GLU A 606 2.20 -44.75 2.07
CA GLU A 606 1.67 -45.85 2.91
C GLU A 606 0.14 -45.84 3.01
N LYS A 607 -0.47 -44.66 3.22
CA LYS A 607 -1.94 -44.51 3.28
C LYS A 607 -2.62 -44.81 1.94
N MET A 608 -1.92 -44.59 0.83
CA MET A 608 -2.39 -44.92 -0.52
C MET A 608 -2.09 -46.38 -0.93
N HIS A 609 -1.53 -47.19 -0.02
CA HIS A 609 -1.10 -48.57 -0.28
C HIS A 609 0.00 -48.71 -1.36
N GLU A 610 0.76 -47.64 -1.62
CA GLU A 610 1.91 -47.62 -2.54
C GLU A 610 3.20 -48.03 -1.82
N TYR A 611 3.26 -49.26 -1.29
CA TYR A 611 4.35 -49.69 -0.40
C TYR A 611 5.76 -49.70 -1.04
N ALA A 612 5.85 -49.96 -2.35
CA ALA A 612 7.14 -49.91 -3.06
C ALA A 612 7.71 -48.47 -3.09
N ARG A 613 6.85 -47.48 -3.33
CA ARG A 613 7.20 -46.07 -3.32
C ARG A 613 7.55 -45.58 -1.92
N ALA A 614 6.81 -46.02 -0.90
CA ALA A 614 7.13 -45.72 0.50
C ALA A 614 8.54 -46.24 0.89
N LEU A 615 8.90 -47.44 0.43
CA LEU A 615 10.23 -48.02 0.68
C LEU A 615 11.35 -47.22 0.00
N GLU A 616 11.15 -46.78 -1.25
CA GLU A 616 12.10 -45.92 -1.96
C GLU A 616 12.31 -44.58 -1.24
N ILE A 617 11.22 -43.95 -0.79
CA ILE A 617 11.29 -42.69 -0.04
C ILE A 617 12.01 -42.90 1.31
N ALA A 618 11.76 -44.02 1.99
CA ALA A 618 12.46 -44.37 3.23
C ALA A 618 13.97 -44.54 3.03
N GLN A 619 14.41 -45.15 1.92
CA GLN A 619 15.84 -45.25 1.57
C GLN A 619 16.47 -43.87 1.33
N GLN A 620 15.74 -42.96 0.67
CA GLN A 620 16.19 -41.57 0.48
C GLN A 620 16.33 -40.83 1.81
N ILE A 621 15.40 -41.02 2.76
CA ILE A 621 15.50 -40.45 4.12
C ILE A 621 16.76 -40.96 4.85
N ILE A 622 17.09 -42.25 4.74
CA ILE A 622 18.31 -42.81 5.33
C ILE A 622 19.56 -42.17 4.73
N HIS A 623 19.60 -41.97 3.43
CA HIS A 623 20.70 -41.29 2.76
C HIS A 623 20.85 -39.84 3.25
N LEU A 624 19.75 -39.08 3.32
CA LEU A 624 19.76 -37.70 3.82
C LEU A 624 20.21 -37.60 5.28
N ARG A 625 19.79 -38.53 6.15
CA ARG A 625 20.25 -38.59 7.55
C ARG A 625 21.76 -38.85 7.67
N LYS A 626 22.32 -39.68 6.78
CA LYS A 626 23.79 -39.90 6.72
C LYS A 626 24.52 -38.64 6.28
N SER A 627 24.01 -37.94 5.27
CA SER A 627 24.56 -36.64 4.85
C SER A 627 24.49 -35.60 5.97
N LEU A 628 23.39 -35.55 6.73
CA LEU A 628 23.21 -34.64 7.87
C LEU A 628 24.25 -34.88 8.97
N SER A 629 24.62 -36.15 9.23
CA SER A 629 25.63 -36.51 10.23
C SER A 629 27.08 -36.23 9.79
N ALA A 630 27.30 -35.95 8.51
CA ALA A 630 28.62 -35.70 7.93
C ALA A 630 28.96 -34.19 7.84
N ILE A 631 27.98 -33.31 8.07
CA ILE A 631 28.09 -31.84 8.16
C ILE A 631 28.25 -31.48 9.63
#